data_AF-A0A6I2ZXT3-F1
#
_entry.id   AF-A0A6I2ZXT3-F1
#
_cell.length_a   1.000
_cell.length_b   1.000
_cell.length_c   1.000
_cell.angle_alpha   90.00
_cell.angle_beta   90.00
_cell.angle_gamma   90.00
#
_symmetry.space_group_name_H-M   'P 1'
#
loop_
_entity.id
_entity.type
_entity.pdbx_description
1 polymer ?
#
loop_
_entity_poly.entity_id
_entity_poly.type
_entity_poly.pdbx_seq_one_letter_code
_entity_poly.pdbx_strand_id
1 'polypeptide(L)'
;MATDAHGDFEADPQRQAVIDLLGVLAYGELSGFEQLAADAGRAPDLGDKAEIAQLAAAELRHFELLRERLTQMGSDVADAMEPFVRAVGIFHESTAPADWLEGVVKAYVGNGIAVDFYREVSVLVDESTRELVLEVLSDTGQAEFAVDRVRRAIAADPIVAGRLALWGRRIVGEALAQAQQVIS
;
A
#
# COMPACT_ATOMS: atom_id res chain seq x y z
N MET A 1 -32.69 -1.06 -44.34
CA MET A 1 -31.23 -0.92 -44.32
C MET A 1 -30.91 0.26 -43.42
N ALA A 2 -30.81 0.02 -42.12
CA ALA A 2 -30.41 1.01 -41.12
C ALA A 2 -29.08 0.48 -40.57
N THR A 3 -27.99 1.11 -40.98
CA THR A 3 -26.66 0.73 -40.56
C THR A 3 -26.31 1.56 -39.33
N ASP A 4 -25.88 0.82 -38.32
CA ASP A 4 -25.34 1.27 -37.06
C ASP A 4 -24.36 2.45 -37.17
N ALA A 5 -24.53 3.42 -36.27
CA ALA A 5 -23.44 4.26 -35.82
C ALA A 5 -23.11 3.82 -34.39
N HIS A 6 -22.33 2.73 -34.29
CA HIS A 6 -21.54 2.44 -33.10
C HIS A 6 -20.59 3.62 -32.93
N GLY A 7 -20.92 4.53 -32.01
CA GLY A 7 -19.94 5.46 -31.48
C GLY A 7 -19.01 4.64 -30.62
N ASP A 8 -17.88 4.22 -31.21
CA ASP A 8 -16.78 3.63 -30.47
C ASP A 8 -16.41 4.58 -29.33
N PHE A 9 -16.69 4.13 -28.11
CA PHE A 9 -16.15 4.72 -26.89
C PHE A 9 -14.65 4.45 -26.91
N GLU A 10 -13.86 5.28 -27.60
CA GLU A 10 -12.43 5.37 -27.32
C GLU A 10 -12.32 5.83 -25.87
N ALA A 11 -12.06 4.87 -24.98
CA ALA A 11 -11.77 5.13 -23.58
C ALA A 11 -10.62 6.13 -23.53
N ASP A 12 -10.83 7.27 -22.86
CA ASP A 12 -9.79 8.25 -22.63
C ASP A 12 -8.59 7.56 -21.93
N PRO A 13 -7.43 7.42 -22.61
CA PRO A 13 -6.28 6.71 -22.06
C PRO A 13 -5.79 7.30 -20.75
N GLN A 14 -5.97 8.61 -20.55
CA GLN A 14 -5.62 9.30 -19.31
C GLN A 14 -6.56 8.91 -18.17
N ARG A 15 -7.87 8.81 -18.45
CA ARG A 15 -8.85 8.34 -17.47
C ARG A 15 -8.59 6.90 -17.05
N GLN A 16 -8.27 6.01 -18.00
CA GLN A 16 -7.97 4.61 -17.67
C GLN A 16 -6.71 4.50 -16.81
N ALA A 17 -5.64 5.25 -17.13
CA ALA A 17 -4.42 5.26 -16.32
C ALA A 17 -4.68 5.73 -14.87
N VAL A 18 -5.59 6.69 -14.66
CA VAL A 18 -5.99 7.11 -13.30
C VAL A 18 -6.77 6.00 -12.59
N ILE A 19 -7.68 5.30 -13.28
CA ILE A 19 -8.41 4.16 -12.70
C ILE A 19 -7.43 3.06 -12.29
N ASP A 20 -6.47 2.72 -13.15
CA ASP A 20 -5.46 1.70 -12.88
C ASP A 20 -4.60 2.10 -11.66
N LEU A 21 -4.18 3.37 -11.58
CA LEU A 21 -3.46 3.91 -10.42
C LEU A 21 -4.28 3.80 -9.12
N LEU A 22 -5.54 4.21 -9.15
CA LEU A 22 -6.41 4.13 -7.98
C LEU A 22 -6.71 2.68 -7.60
N GLY A 23 -6.79 1.78 -8.58
CA GLY A 23 -6.96 0.34 -8.39
C GLY A 23 -5.79 -0.31 -7.66
N VAL A 24 -4.55 -0.03 -8.08
CA VAL A 24 -3.36 -0.57 -7.39
C VAL A 24 -3.23 -0.02 -5.97
N LEU A 25 -3.53 1.27 -5.77
CA LEU A 25 -3.53 1.88 -4.44
C LEU A 25 -4.61 1.25 -3.55
N ALA A 26 -5.85 1.13 -4.04
CA ALA A 26 -6.95 0.58 -3.26
C ALA A 26 -6.67 -0.86 -2.81
N TYR A 27 -6.15 -1.69 -3.71
CA TYR A 27 -5.79 -3.07 -3.35
C TYR A 27 -4.59 -3.13 -2.40
N GLY A 28 -3.62 -2.22 -2.56
CA GLY A 28 -2.49 -2.04 -1.65
C GLY A 28 -2.94 -1.72 -0.23
N GLU A 29 -3.77 -0.70 -0.04
CA GLU A 29 -4.29 -0.29 1.28
C GLU A 29 -5.12 -1.42 1.92
N LEU A 30 -5.96 -2.12 1.15
CA LEU A 30 -6.75 -3.24 1.68
C LEU A 30 -5.84 -4.40 2.14
N SER A 31 -4.81 -4.74 1.35
CA SER A 31 -3.81 -5.76 1.71
C SER A 31 -2.96 -5.34 2.90
N GLY A 32 -2.62 -4.05 2.99
CA GLY A 32 -1.93 -3.43 4.11
C GLY A 32 -2.72 -3.55 5.41
N PHE A 33 -4.00 -3.18 5.38
CA PHE A 33 -4.95 -3.36 6.48
C PHE A 33 -4.97 -4.80 7.00
N GLU A 34 -5.18 -5.78 6.11
CA GLU A 34 -5.27 -7.20 6.51
C GLU A 34 -4.00 -7.67 7.23
N GLN A 35 -2.84 -7.29 6.70
CA GLN A 35 -1.56 -7.64 7.30
C GLN A 35 -1.36 -6.97 8.67
N LEU A 36 -1.62 -5.66 8.78
CA LEU A 36 -1.46 -4.93 10.03
C LEU A 36 -2.44 -5.44 11.09
N ALA A 37 -3.68 -5.76 10.71
CA ALA A 37 -4.66 -6.36 11.61
C ALA A 37 -4.19 -7.72 12.14
N ALA A 38 -3.59 -8.56 11.28
CA ALA A 38 -2.98 -9.82 11.70
C ALA A 38 -1.76 -9.59 12.61
N ASP A 39 -0.94 -8.59 12.32
CA ASP A 39 0.25 -8.23 13.11
C ASP A 39 -0.15 -7.74 14.50
N ALA A 40 -1.23 -6.96 14.64
CA ALA A 40 -1.76 -6.52 15.94
C ALA A 40 -2.07 -7.70 16.88
N GLY A 41 -2.42 -8.87 16.32
CA GLY A 41 -2.62 -10.10 17.09
C GLY A 41 -1.33 -10.66 17.71
N ARG A 42 -0.17 -10.29 17.18
CA ARG A 42 1.18 -10.75 17.57
C ARG A 42 1.96 -9.73 18.41
N ALA A 43 1.37 -8.57 18.69
CA ALA A 43 1.99 -7.52 19.47
C ALA A 43 2.41 -7.99 20.88
N PRO A 44 3.60 -7.58 21.39
CA PRO A 44 4.12 -8.04 22.68
C PRO A 44 3.44 -7.38 23.88
N ASP A 45 2.89 -6.18 23.71
CA ASP A 45 2.21 -5.42 24.74
C ASP A 45 0.96 -4.72 24.22
N LEU A 46 0.10 -4.26 25.14
CA LEU A 46 -1.18 -3.62 24.77
C LEU A 46 -0.99 -2.27 24.05
N GLY A 47 0.08 -1.54 24.35
CA GLY A 47 0.38 -0.28 23.66
C GLY A 47 0.75 -0.57 22.21
N ASP A 48 1.67 -1.51 21.99
CA ASP A 48 2.04 -1.98 20.65
C ASP A 48 0.86 -2.49 19.84
N LYS A 49 -0.04 -3.24 20.50
CA LYS A 49 -1.27 -3.70 19.87
C LYS A 49 -2.17 -2.54 19.44
N ALA A 50 -2.33 -1.53 20.30
CA ALA A 50 -3.17 -0.38 19.99
C ALA A 50 -2.60 0.43 18.83
N GLU A 51 -1.29 0.68 18.81
CA GLU A 51 -0.62 1.45 17.75
C GLU A 51 -0.77 0.77 16.37
N ILE A 52 -0.45 -0.52 16.24
CA ILE A 52 -0.62 -1.21 14.95
C ILE A 52 -2.09 -1.35 14.56
N ALA A 53 -3.01 -1.48 15.51
CA ALA A 53 -4.44 -1.47 15.21
C ALA A 53 -4.91 -0.10 14.67
N GLN A 54 -4.35 1.02 15.15
CA GLN A 54 -4.64 2.35 14.60
C GLN A 54 -4.09 2.51 13.19
N LEU A 55 -2.91 1.96 12.92
CA LEU A 55 -2.33 1.92 11.57
C LEU A 55 -3.19 1.10 10.61
N ALA A 56 -3.62 -0.10 11.03
CA ALA A 56 -4.56 -0.90 10.25
C ALA A 56 -5.85 -0.12 9.94
N ALA A 57 -6.41 0.55 10.95
CA ALA A 57 -7.61 1.36 10.76
C ALA A 57 -7.38 2.55 9.81
N ALA A 58 -6.15 3.08 9.70
CA ALA A 58 -5.83 4.12 8.73
C ALA A 58 -5.83 3.60 7.30
N GLU A 59 -5.17 2.49 7.02
CA GLU A 59 -5.18 1.83 5.70
C GLU A 59 -6.63 1.56 5.24
N LEU A 60 -7.49 1.09 6.14
CA LEU A 60 -8.90 0.86 5.79
C LEU A 60 -9.64 2.16 5.44
N ARG A 61 -9.36 3.27 6.15
CA ARG A 61 -9.92 4.59 5.81
C ARG A 61 -9.41 5.08 4.45
N HIS A 62 -8.14 4.88 4.14
CA HIS A 62 -7.56 5.23 2.85
C HIS A 62 -8.20 4.43 1.71
N PHE A 63 -8.37 3.12 1.91
CA PHE A 63 -9.13 2.27 0.99
C PHE A 63 -10.55 2.83 0.76
N GLU A 64 -11.25 3.26 1.79
CA GLU A 64 -12.59 3.85 1.65
C GLU A 64 -12.60 5.11 0.80
N LEU A 65 -11.60 5.99 0.94
CA LEU A 65 -11.43 7.19 0.11
C LEU A 65 -11.19 6.84 -1.37
N LEU A 66 -10.30 5.89 -1.62
CA LEU A 66 -9.99 5.41 -2.98
C LEU A 66 -11.20 4.73 -3.64
N ARG A 67 -11.91 3.89 -2.87
CA ARG A 67 -13.17 3.23 -3.28
C ARG A 67 -14.23 4.25 -3.67
N GLU A 68 -14.38 5.31 -2.88
CA GLU A 68 -15.33 6.38 -3.18
C GLU A 68 -14.96 7.07 -4.50
N ARG A 69 -13.68 7.43 -4.69
CA ARG A 69 -13.21 8.07 -5.93
C ARG A 69 -13.44 7.20 -7.16
N LEU A 70 -13.08 5.91 -7.09
CA LEU A 70 -13.33 4.95 -8.18
C LEU A 70 -14.82 4.88 -8.55
N THR A 71 -15.69 4.87 -7.53
CA THR A 71 -17.15 4.87 -7.71
C THR A 71 -17.63 6.17 -8.36
N GLN A 72 -17.14 7.33 -7.93
CA GLN A 72 -17.47 8.64 -8.51
C GLN A 72 -17.03 8.74 -9.98
N MET A 73 -15.92 8.09 -10.33
CA MET A 73 -15.47 7.97 -11.71
C MET A 73 -16.32 7.01 -12.53
N GLY A 74 -17.23 6.23 -11.93
CA GLY A 74 -18.07 5.24 -12.60
C GLY A 74 -17.34 3.93 -12.91
N SER A 75 -16.25 3.64 -12.20
CA SER A 75 -15.56 2.34 -12.26
C SER A 75 -16.12 1.40 -11.20
N ASP A 76 -16.24 0.11 -11.53
CA ASP A 76 -16.36 -0.91 -10.50
C ASP A 76 -15.02 -1.02 -9.74
N VAL A 77 -15.09 -1.14 -8.42
CA VAL A 77 -13.92 -1.10 -7.54
C VAL A 77 -13.17 -2.44 -7.61
N ALA A 78 -13.90 -3.56 -7.68
CA ALA A 78 -13.27 -4.87 -7.79
C ALA A 78 -12.57 -5.00 -9.15
N ASP A 79 -13.23 -4.59 -10.23
CA ASP A 79 -12.64 -4.61 -11.57
C ASP A 79 -11.38 -3.74 -11.66
N ALA A 80 -11.35 -2.59 -10.99
CA ALA A 80 -10.16 -1.72 -10.94
C ALA A 80 -9.01 -2.35 -10.14
N MET A 81 -9.29 -3.14 -9.11
CA MET A 81 -8.28 -3.80 -8.28
C MET A 81 -7.75 -5.11 -8.89
N GLU A 82 -8.60 -5.85 -9.59
CA GLU A 82 -8.34 -7.21 -10.10
C GLU A 82 -6.98 -7.36 -10.82
N PRO A 83 -6.55 -6.44 -11.70
CA PRO A 83 -5.26 -6.57 -12.39
C PRO A 83 -4.04 -6.64 -11.46
N PHE A 84 -4.15 -6.06 -10.27
CA PHE A 84 -3.05 -5.90 -9.32
C PHE A 84 -3.03 -6.97 -8.23
N VAL A 85 -4.10 -7.75 -8.09
CA VAL A 85 -4.27 -8.80 -7.06
C VAL A 85 -3.06 -9.72 -7.00
N ARG A 86 -2.61 -10.21 -8.16
CA ARG A 86 -1.49 -11.13 -8.25
C ARG A 86 -0.17 -10.49 -7.82
N ALA A 87 0.16 -9.32 -8.36
CA ALA A 87 1.46 -8.69 -8.12
C ALA A 87 1.61 -8.26 -6.66
N VAL A 88 0.57 -7.62 -6.11
CA VAL A 88 0.54 -7.21 -4.70
C VAL A 88 0.48 -8.44 -3.79
N GLY A 89 -0.31 -9.45 -4.14
CA GLY A 89 -0.35 -10.72 -3.39
C GLY A 89 1.02 -11.38 -3.28
N ILE A 90 1.76 -11.52 -4.39
CA ILE A 90 3.12 -12.09 -4.38
C ILE A 90 4.08 -11.25 -3.53
N PHE A 91 3.99 -9.92 -3.58
CA PHE A 91 4.78 -9.05 -2.70
C PHE A 91 4.47 -9.37 -1.23
N HIS A 92 3.20 -9.44 -0.84
CA HIS A 92 2.83 -9.72 0.56
C HIS A 92 3.24 -11.13 1.01
N GLU A 93 3.08 -12.14 0.17
CA GLU A 93 3.50 -13.53 0.44
C GLU A 93 5.03 -13.66 0.58
N SER A 94 5.78 -13.07 -0.36
CA SER A 94 7.25 -13.09 -0.33
C SER A 94 7.84 -12.26 0.81
N THR A 95 7.03 -11.36 1.39
CA THR A 95 7.37 -10.52 2.54
C THR A 95 6.50 -10.83 3.76
N ALA A 96 6.07 -12.07 3.96
CA ALA A 96 5.38 -12.47 5.19
C ALA A 96 6.35 -12.37 6.39
N PRO A 97 6.06 -11.53 7.42
CA PRO A 97 6.98 -11.32 8.53
C PRO A 97 6.98 -12.53 9.49
N ALA A 98 8.17 -12.97 9.88
CA ALA A 98 8.35 -14.12 10.78
C ALA A 98 7.98 -13.79 12.24
N ASP A 99 8.10 -12.53 12.63
CA ASP A 99 7.76 -12.04 13.97
C ASP A 99 7.20 -10.62 13.95
N TRP A 100 6.87 -10.11 15.14
CA TRP A 100 6.35 -8.78 15.34
C TRP A 100 7.27 -7.67 14.82
N LEU A 101 8.58 -7.77 15.06
CA LEU A 101 9.53 -6.73 14.67
C LEU A 101 9.70 -6.66 13.15
N GLU A 102 9.67 -7.80 12.47
CA GLU A 102 9.62 -7.86 11.02
C GLU A 102 8.33 -7.24 10.46
N GLY A 103 7.19 -7.43 11.14
CA GLY A 103 5.93 -6.76 10.81
C GLY A 103 6.02 -5.24 10.93
N VAL A 104 6.57 -4.74 12.03
CA VAL A 104 6.81 -3.30 12.25
C VAL A 104 7.75 -2.71 11.18
N VAL A 105 8.83 -3.42 10.84
CA VAL A 105 9.75 -2.99 9.77
C VAL A 105 9.06 -3.01 8.41
N LYS A 106 8.24 -4.02 8.12
CA LYS A 106 7.47 -4.10 6.88
C LYS A 106 6.52 -2.92 6.74
N ALA A 107 5.77 -2.60 7.80
CA ALA A 107 4.87 -1.46 7.84
C ALA A 107 5.61 -0.14 7.52
N TYR A 108 6.77 0.08 8.17
CA TYR A 108 7.60 1.25 7.94
C TYR A 108 8.12 1.36 6.50
N VAL A 109 8.71 0.28 5.98
CA VAL A 109 9.31 0.26 4.64
C VAL A 109 8.22 0.35 3.57
N GLY A 110 7.10 -0.35 3.76
CA GLY A 110 5.95 -0.32 2.86
C GLY A 110 5.38 1.09 2.71
N ASN A 111 5.18 1.80 3.83
CA ASN A 111 4.73 3.19 3.79
C ASN A 111 5.72 4.11 3.06
N GLY A 112 7.03 3.96 3.32
CA GLY A 112 8.05 4.73 2.58
C GLY A 112 8.00 4.49 1.07
N ILE A 113 7.82 3.24 0.65
CA ILE A 113 7.67 2.87 -0.77
C ILE A 113 6.40 3.51 -1.36
N ALA A 114 5.28 3.46 -0.64
CA ALA A 114 4.02 4.05 -1.10
C ALA A 114 4.12 5.58 -1.25
N VAL A 115 4.72 6.26 -0.26
CA VAL A 115 4.96 7.71 -0.29
C VAL A 115 5.86 8.11 -1.47
N ASP A 116 6.94 7.37 -1.71
CA ASP A 116 7.85 7.68 -2.82
C ASP A 116 7.20 7.38 -4.18
N PHE A 117 6.53 6.24 -4.33
CA PHE A 117 5.75 5.93 -5.54
C PHE A 117 4.75 7.04 -5.84
N TYR A 118 4.07 7.50 -4.80
CA TYR A 118 3.08 8.53 -4.96
C TYR A 118 3.65 9.87 -5.38
N ARG A 119 4.74 10.31 -4.76
CA ARG A 119 5.44 11.53 -5.14
C ARG A 119 5.72 11.52 -6.64
N GLU A 120 6.16 10.39 -7.17
CA GLU A 120 6.45 10.23 -8.60
C GLU A 120 5.20 10.27 -9.49
N VAL A 121 4.09 9.60 -9.12
CA VAL A 121 2.87 9.59 -9.96
C VAL A 121 2.02 10.85 -9.81
N SER A 122 2.19 11.61 -8.72
CA SER A 122 1.43 12.84 -8.45
C SER A 122 1.58 13.89 -9.54
N VAL A 123 2.71 13.91 -10.27
CA VAL A 123 2.95 14.86 -11.37
C VAL A 123 2.18 14.50 -12.65
N LEU A 124 1.63 13.29 -12.73
CA LEU A 124 0.95 12.73 -13.91
C LEU A 124 -0.58 12.77 -13.79
N VAL A 125 -1.12 13.04 -12.61
CA VAL A 125 -2.57 13.09 -12.34
C VAL A 125 -3.08 14.52 -12.26
N ASP A 126 -4.40 14.69 -12.42
CA ASP A 126 -5.07 15.97 -12.20
C ASP A 126 -5.04 16.38 -10.72
N GLU A 127 -5.25 17.66 -10.45
CA GLU A 127 -5.11 18.21 -9.09
C GLU A 127 -6.06 17.55 -8.08
N SER A 128 -7.29 17.19 -8.47
CA SER A 128 -8.23 16.56 -7.54
C SER A 128 -7.79 15.14 -7.13
N THR A 129 -7.20 14.40 -8.08
CA THR A 129 -6.62 13.08 -7.80
C THR A 129 -5.34 13.21 -6.97
N ARG A 130 -4.54 14.26 -7.22
CA ARG A 130 -3.36 14.56 -6.41
C ARG A 130 -3.72 14.91 -4.96
N GLU A 131 -4.72 15.74 -4.73
CA GLU A 131 -5.14 16.09 -3.37
C GLU A 131 -5.61 14.85 -2.60
N LEU A 132 -6.43 14.01 -3.24
CA LEU A 132 -6.92 12.76 -2.65
C LEU A 132 -5.79 11.82 -2.23
N VAL A 133 -4.83 11.58 -3.12
CA VAL A 133 -3.79 10.61 -2.80
C VAL A 133 -2.75 11.20 -1.83
N LEU A 134 -2.54 12.53 -1.81
CA LEU A 134 -1.78 13.19 -0.75
C LEU A 134 -2.46 13.01 0.62
N GLU A 135 -3.79 13.09 0.68
CA GLU A 135 -4.56 12.84 1.90
C GLU A 135 -4.38 11.40 2.38
N VAL A 136 -4.48 10.42 1.47
CA VAL A 136 -4.23 9.00 1.74
C VAL A 136 -2.82 8.76 2.29
N LEU A 137 -1.82 9.56 1.88
CA LEU A 137 -0.43 9.36 2.31
C LEU A 137 0.01 10.26 3.45
N SER A 138 -0.93 10.99 4.05
CA SER A 138 -0.61 11.81 5.21
C SER A 138 -0.14 10.92 6.37
N ASP A 139 1.07 11.19 6.85
CA ASP A 139 1.76 10.34 7.82
C ASP A 139 0.97 10.23 9.13
N THR A 140 0.62 9.00 9.49
CA THR A 140 -0.14 8.65 10.69
C THR A 140 0.74 8.53 11.94
N GLY A 141 2.02 8.92 11.88
CA GLY A 141 2.98 8.71 12.97
C GLY A 141 3.62 7.31 12.95
N GLN A 142 3.36 6.54 11.90
CA GLN A 142 3.88 5.19 11.69
C GLN A 142 5.41 5.14 11.69
N ALA A 143 6.03 6.18 11.11
CA ALA A 143 7.47 6.30 11.00
C ALA A 143 8.15 6.36 12.38
N GLU A 144 7.65 7.21 13.27
CA GLU A 144 8.20 7.40 14.61
C GLU A 144 8.01 6.15 15.47
N PHE A 145 6.81 5.56 15.43
CA PHE A 145 6.49 4.33 16.14
C PHE A 145 7.44 3.19 15.77
N ALA A 146 7.62 2.93 14.47
CA ALA A 146 8.46 1.84 14.01
C ALA A 146 9.94 2.05 14.37
N VAL A 147 10.46 3.26 14.16
CA VAL A 147 11.86 3.60 14.49
C VAL A 147 12.13 3.42 15.97
N ASP A 148 11.22 3.87 16.84
CA ASP A 148 11.35 3.76 18.29
C ASP A 148 11.35 2.29 18.74
N ARG A 149 10.45 1.45 18.21
CA ARG A 149 10.41 0.02 18.54
C ARG A 149 11.61 -0.75 18.05
N VAL A 150 12.09 -0.48 16.83
CA VAL A 150 13.32 -1.10 16.31
C VAL A 150 14.53 -0.69 17.16
N ARG A 151 14.65 0.58 17.54
CA ARG A 151 15.74 1.05 18.42
C ARG A 151 15.71 0.37 19.79
N ARG A 152 14.54 0.26 20.42
CA ARG A 152 14.39 -0.45 21.69
C ARG A 152 14.78 -1.93 21.58
N ALA A 153 14.35 -2.60 20.50
CA ALA A 153 14.70 -3.99 20.27
C ALA A 153 16.21 -4.18 20.09
N ILE A 154 16.87 -3.31 19.32
CA ILE A 154 18.33 -3.36 19.11
C ILE A 154 19.09 -3.07 20.41
N ALA A 155 18.59 -2.14 21.23
CA ALA A 155 19.20 -1.84 22.53
C ALA A 155 19.10 -3.02 23.51
N ALA A 156 18.02 -3.79 23.44
CA ALA A 156 17.82 -4.99 24.26
C ALA A 156 18.60 -6.22 23.73
N ASP A 157 18.64 -6.40 22.41
CA ASP A 157 19.37 -7.48 21.73
C ASP A 157 20.05 -6.96 20.44
N PRO A 158 21.36 -6.67 20.48
CA PRO A 158 22.09 -6.18 19.32
C PRO A 158 22.10 -7.13 18.12
N ILE A 159 21.87 -8.44 18.31
CA ILE A 159 21.87 -9.43 17.21
C ILE A 159 20.70 -9.17 16.25
N VAL A 160 19.59 -8.62 16.75
CA VAL A 160 18.39 -8.34 15.95
C VAL A 160 18.66 -7.34 14.82
N ALA A 161 19.61 -6.41 15.00
CA ALA A 161 19.93 -5.39 14.00
C ALA A 161 20.31 -5.99 12.64
N GLY A 162 21.16 -7.01 12.62
CA GLY A 162 21.62 -7.65 11.39
C GLY A 162 20.47 -8.35 10.64
N ARG A 163 19.60 -9.04 11.39
CA ARG A 163 18.40 -9.71 10.84
C ARG A 163 17.42 -8.70 10.25
N LEU A 164 17.07 -7.65 10.97
CA LEU A 164 16.13 -6.62 10.48
C LEU A 164 16.69 -5.84 9.29
N ALA A 165 18.00 -5.63 9.21
CA ALA A 165 18.62 -5.01 8.04
C ALA A 165 18.55 -5.90 6.79
N LEU A 166 18.73 -7.23 6.92
CA LEU A 166 18.52 -8.17 5.83
C LEU A 166 17.05 -8.21 5.40
N TRP A 167 16.14 -8.20 6.37
CA TRP A 167 14.71 -8.15 6.12
C TRP A 167 14.29 -6.89 5.34
N GLY A 168 14.72 -5.70 5.77
CA GLY A 168 14.44 -4.46 5.05
C GLY A 168 14.94 -4.48 3.61
N ARG A 169 16.14 -5.02 3.35
CA ARG A 169 16.65 -5.19 1.98
C ARG A 169 15.81 -6.16 1.15
N ARG A 170 15.31 -7.25 1.74
CA ARG A 170 14.42 -8.19 1.07
C ARG A 170 13.12 -7.51 0.66
N ILE A 171 12.49 -6.75 1.56
CA ILE A 171 11.23 -6.03 1.26
C ILE A 171 11.42 -5.10 0.05
N VAL A 172 12.47 -4.29 0.05
CA VAL A 172 12.76 -3.39 -1.08
C VAL A 172 13.02 -4.17 -2.37
N GLY A 173 13.77 -5.28 -2.29
CA GLY A 173 14.05 -6.13 -3.45
C GLY A 173 12.79 -6.74 -4.07
N GLU A 174 11.88 -7.27 -3.24
CA GLU A 174 10.61 -7.83 -3.71
C GLU A 174 9.67 -6.76 -4.26
N ALA A 175 9.62 -5.58 -3.64
CA ALA A 175 8.83 -4.46 -4.15
C ALA A 175 9.29 -4.04 -5.56
N LEU A 176 10.61 -3.91 -5.76
CA LEU A 176 11.17 -3.59 -7.09
C LEU A 176 10.90 -4.70 -8.12
N ALA A 177 10.96 -5.97 -7.71
CA ALA A 177 10.66 -7.09 -8.60
C ALA A 177 9.21 -7.09 -9.06
N GLN A 178 8.25 -6.85 -8.15
CA GLN A 178 6.84 -6.79 -8.51
C GLN A 178 6.49 -5.53 -9.32
N ALA A 179 7.10 -4.38 -9.03
CA ALA A 179 6.92 -3.18 -9.84
C ALA A 179 7.33 -3.40 -11.31
N GLN A 180 8.45 -4.12 -11.55
CA GLN A 180 8.87 -4.46 -12.92
C GLN A 180 7.88 -5.39 -13.63
N GLN A 181 7.24 -6.33 -12.91
CA GLN A 181 6.25 -7.24 -13.48
C GLN A 181 4.94 -6.54 -13.88
N VAL A 182 4.57 -5.46 -13.19
CA VAL A 182 3.36 -4.67 -13.52
C VAL A 182 3.59 -3.79 -14.75
N ILE A 183 4.82 -3.34 -14.98
CA ILE A 183 5.19 -2.48 -16.13
C ILE A 183 5.41 -3.29 -17.42
N SER A 184 5.71 -4.59 -17.29
CA SER A 184 6.06 -5.48 -18.41
C SER A 184 4.86 -6.10 -19.11
#